data_AF-A0A6M5J0W5-F1
#
_entry.id   AF-A0A6M5J0W5-F1
#
_cell.length_a   1.000
_cell.length_b   1.000
_cell.length_c   1.000
_cell.angle_alpha   90.00
_cell.angle_beta   90.00
_cell.angle_gamma   90.00
#
_symmetry.space_group_name_H-M   'P 1'
#
loop_
_entity.id
_entity.type
_entity.pdbx_description
1 polymer ?
#
loop_
_entity_poly.entity_id
_entity_poly.type
_entity_poly.pdbx_seq_one_letter_code
_entity_poly.pdbx_strand_id
1 'polypeptide(L)'
;MANAWFETVAEAQRRAKKQLPSSVYGALVAGSERGTTIDDNIGAFSELGFAPHVAGHKASRDLSTSVMGLDLSFPVMISPTGVQAVHPDGEVAVARAAANRGISMGLSSFASKPVEEVTAANPNTLYQMYWTGTREAMIQRMERARAAGAKGLIATLDWSFSNGRDWGSPSIPEKLDLKTMVKFAPNVLPHPAWLLRFAASRRLPDLTAPNLQPPGGEAPTFFGAYYEWMQTPPPSWDDVQWMREQWGGPFMLKGITRVDDARRAVDAGVTAISVSNHGGNNLDTTPATIRVLPSIVSAVGDQVEVVLDGGVRRGGDVAKAVALGARAVMIGRAYLWGLAANGQAGVENVLDILRGGLDSAVLGTGHASVHELGRDDLAIPVGFERTLGAGAEADGGVAGTGAVTSAGGDTGAGTTPPTRAPQKTSRTPSRTAKPLAKAEAEQG
;
A
#
# COMPACT_ATOMS: atom_id res chain seq x y z
N MET A 1 8.71 -21.66 24.11
CA MET A 1 8.81 -21.04 22.76
C MET A 1 7.91 -19.81 22.74
N ALA A 2 8.15 -18.84 21.85
CA ALA A 2 7.13 -17.82 21.57
C ALA A 2 5.96 -18.49 20.80
N ASN A 3 4.73 -17.98 20.92
CA ASN A 3 3.59 -18.53 20.20
C ASN A 3 3.82 -18.42 18.68
N ALA A 4 3.75 -19.54 17.96
CA ALA A 4 3.87 -19.57 16.50
C ALA A 4 2.69 -18.88 15.79
N TRP A 5 1.55 -18.78 16.48
CA TRP A 5 0.32 -18.15 16.02
C TRP A 5 0.13 -16.74 16.62
N PHE A 6 -0.69 -15.92 15.96
CA PHE A 6 -1.25 -14.66 16.46
C PHE A 6 -2.68 -14.44 15.96
N GLU A 7 -3.53 -13.82 16.77
CA GLU A 7 -4.96 -13.65 16.43
C GLU A 7 -5.25 -12.44 15.53
N THR A 8 -4.31 -11.49 15.39
CA THR A 8 -4.54 -10.25 14.63
C THR A 8 -3.29 -9.74 13.92
N VAL A 9 -3.50 -9.01 12.82
CA VAL A 9 -2.46 -8.26 12.11
C VAL A 9 -1.81 -7.18 13.00
N ALA A 10 -2.53 -6.67 14.02
CA ALA A 10 -1.97 -5.76 15.02
C ALA A 10 -0.96 -6.45 15.97
N GLU A 11 -1.21 -7.71 16.36
CA GLU A 11 -0.23 -8.51 17.09
C GLU A 11 0.98 -8.88 16.20
N ALA A 12 0.77 -9.14 14.91
CA ALA A 12 1.87 -9.28 13.95
C ALA A 12 2.72 -8.01 13.89
N GLN A 13 2.10 -6.82 13.82
CA GLN A 13 2.79 -5.53 13.85
C GLN A 13 3.61 -5.33 15.14
N ARG A 14 3.02 -5.65 16.30
CA ARG A 14 3.70 -5.56 17.60
C ARG A 14 4.91 -6.50 17.68
N ARG A 15 4.79 -7.71 17.14
CA ARG A 15 5.89 -8.68 17.01
C ARG A 15 6.97 -8.18 16.05
N ALA A 16 6.60 -7.65 14.88
CA ALA A 16 7.52 -7.08 13.92
C ALA A 16 8.34 -5.92 14.53
N LYS A 17 7.67 -4.99 15.23
CA LYS A 17 8.31 -3.85 15.93
C LYS A 17 9.30 -4.28 17.02
N LYS A 18 9.09 -5.45 17.64
CA LYS A 18 10.02 -6.02 18.64
C LYS A 18 11.16 -6.80 17.98
N GLN A 19 10.90 -7.51 16.89
CA GLN A 19 11.86 -8.44 16.28
C GLN A 19 12.81 -7.80 15.28
N LEU A 20 12.37 -6.78 14.53
CA LEU A 20 13.21 -6.12 13.53
C LEU A 20 14.08 -5.02 14.14
N PRO A 21 15.33 -4.85 13.67
CA PRO A 21 16.13 -3.65 13.91
C PRO A 21 15.37 -2.36 13.60
N SER A 22 15.68 -1.29 14.35
CA SER A 22 15.04 0.03 14.25
C SER A 22 14.94 0.57 12.81
N SER A 23 16.02 0.46 12.04
CA SER A 23 16.09 0.89 10.63
C SER A 23 15.20 0.04 9.72
N VAL A 24 15.20 -1.28 9.88
CA VAL A 24 14.40 -2.21 9.07
C VAL A 24 12.91 -2.03 9.37
N TYR A 25 12.51 -1.90 10.63
CA TYR A 25 11.12 -1.56 10.98
C TYR A 25 10.72 -0.16 10.47
N GLY A 26 11.65 0.80 10.51
CA GLY A 26 11.45 2.15 9.97
C GLY A 26 11.28 2.21 8.45
N ALA A 27 11.76 1.21 7.71
CA ALA A 27 11.47 1.05 6.27
C ALA A 27 10.04 0.52 6.05
N LEU A 28 9.56 -0.41 6.88
CA LEU A 28 8.19 -0.94 6.81
C LEU A 28 7.13 0.08 7.22
N VAL A 29 7.47 0.99 8.14
CA VAL A 29 6.66 2.17 8.48
C VAL A 29 7.10 3.37 7.64
N ALA A 30 7.05 3.16 6.31
CA ALA A 30 7.08 4.21 5.30
C ALA A 30 5.82 5.11 5.37
N GLY A 31 5.94 6.32 4.81
CA GLY A 31 4.92 7.36 4.80
C GLY A 31 5.53 8.74 4.57
N SER A 32 4.70 9.69 4.13
CA SER A 32 5.11 11.07 3.83
C SER A 32 4.63 12.07 4.86
N GLU A 33 5.43 13.11 5.08
CA GLU A 33 5.11 14.33 5.82
C GLU A 33 4.49 14.04 7.20
N ARG A 34 3.23 14.42 7.42
CA ARG A 34 2.55 14.24 8.70
C ARG A 34 1.95 12.84 8.87
N GLY A 35 1.85 12.06 7.79
CA GLY A 35 1.24 10.72 7.78
C GLY A 35 -0.29 10.72 7.76
N THR A 36 -0.91 11.85 7.41
CA THR A 36 -2.37 12.04 7.40
C THR A 36 -3.09 11.01 6.50
N THR A 37 -2.53 10.70 5.33
CA THR A 37 -3.01 9.65 4.40
C THR A 37 -2.94 8.25 5.02
N ILE A 38 -1.99 7.98 5.93
CA ILE A 38 -1.85 6.67 6.60
C ILE A 38 -2.93 6.51 7.66
N ASP A 39 -3.18 7.56 8.45
CA ASP A 39 -4.22 7.57 9.46
C ASP A 39 -5.62 7.49 8.82
N ASP A 40 -5.91 8.28 7.78
CA ASP A 40 -7.20 8.21 7.06
C ASP A 40 -7.41 6.84 6.39
N ASN A 41 -6.37 6.28 5.76
CA ASN A 41 -6.42 4.93 5.18
C ASN A 41 -6.89 3.86 6.18
N ILE A 42 -6.55 3.99 7.47
CA ILE A 42 -6.95 3.03 8.51
C ILE A 42 -8.27 3.46 9.17
N GLY A 43 -8.49 4.76 9.34
CA GLY A 43 -9.69 5.35 9.95
C GLY A 43 -10.95 5.13 9.11
N ALA A 44 -10.89 5.37 7.80
CA ALA A 44 -12.05 5.30 6.90
C ALA A 44 -12.74 3.92 6.89
N PHE A 45 -11.99 2.81 6.98
CA PHE A 45 -12.57 1.47 7.12
C PHE A 45 -13.39 1.29 8.40
N SER A 46 -13.16 2.11 9.42
CA SER A 46 -13.86 2.08 10.72
C SER A 46 -15.12 2.97 10.74
N GLU A 47 -15.28 3.88 9.78
CA GLU A 47 -16.49 4.71 9.61
C GLU A 47 -17.65 3.93 8.96
N LEU A 48 -17.33 2.93 8.15
CA LEU A 48 -18.29 2.01 7.56
C LEU A 48 -18.81 1.01 8.60
N GLY A 49 -20.12 0.91 8.78
CA GLY A 49 -20.76 -0.20 9.52
C GLY A 49 -21.12 -1.37 8.62
N PHE A 50 -21.55 -2.49 9.23
CA PHE A 50 -22.28 -3.57 8.54
C PHE A 50 -23.74 -3.58 8.99
N ALA A 51 -24.64 -4.07 8.15
CA ALA A 51 -26.06 -4.31 8.41
C ALA A 51 -26.33 -5.84 8.49
N PRO A 52 -26.00 -6.52 9.60
CA PRO A 52 -26.06 -7.97 9.68
C PRO A 52 -27.49 -8.52 9.75
N HIS A 53 -27.68 -9.71 9.19
CA HIS A 53 -28.91 -10.49 9.35
C HIS A 53 -28.90 -11.30 10.66
N VAL A 54 -30.09 -11.61 11.17
CA VAL A 54 -30.27 -12.40 12.42
C VAL A 54 -30.59 -13.87 12.13
N ALA A 55 -31.31 -14.13 11.05
CA ALA A 55 -31.74 -15.48 10.63
C ALA A 55 -31.86 -15.55 9.10
N GLY A 56 -31.96 -16.77 8.55
CA GLY A 56 -32.00 -17.02 7.11
C GLY A 56 -30.64 -17.28 6.46
N HIS A 57 -29.56 -17.32 7.25
CA HIS A 57 -28.18 -17.55 6.80
C HIS A 57 -28.02 -18.82 5.96
N LYS A 58 -27.28 -18.71 4.85
CA LYS A 58 -26.90 -19.82 3.99
C LYS A 58 -25.72 -20.61 4.61
N ALA A 59 -25.74 -21.94 4.53
CA ALA A 59 -24.71 -22.78 5.14
C ALA A 59 -23.41 -22.86 4.29
N SER A 60 -23.54 -22.77 2.98
CA SER A 60 -22.45 -22.70 2.00
C SER A 60 -21.77 -21.33 2.02
N ARG A 61 -20.44 -21.28 1.96
CA ARG A 61 -19.67 -20.04 1.79
C ARG A 61 -18.55 -20.23 0.79
N ASP A 62 -18.73 -19.66 -0.39
CA ASP A 62 -17.71 -19.54 -1.42
C ASP A 62 -17.03 -18.18 -1.30
N LEU A 63 -15.76 -18.18 -0.92
CA LEU A 63 -14.97 -16.95 -0.84
C LEU A 63 -14.21 -16.67 -2.13
N SER A 64 -14.18 -17.59 -3.10
CA SER A 64 -13.30 -17.50 -4.26
C SER A 64 -13.65 -16.33 -5.20
N THR A 65 -12.67 -15.93 -5.99
CA THR A 65 -12.79 -14.91 -7.04
C THR A 65 -11.65 -15.11 -8.04
N SER A 66 -11.54 -14.25 -9.05
CA SER A 66 -10.37 -14.19 -9.93
C SER A 66 -9.97 -12.74 -10.21
N VAL A 67 -8.69 -12.50 -10.48
CA VAL A 67 -8.14 -11.21 -10.93
C VAL A 67 -7.13 -11.47 -12.03
N MET A 68 -7.24 -10.75 -13.15
CA MET A 68 -6.35 -10.81 -14.31
C MET A 68 -6.23 -12.23 -14.90
N GLY A 69 -7.31 -13.01 -14.80
CA GLY A 69 -7.33 -14.43 -15.19
C GLY A 69 -6.63 -15.38 -14.21
N LEU A 70 -6.29 -14.93 -13.00
CA LEU A 70 -5.74 -15.76 -11.93
C LEU A 70 -6.78 -16.03 -10.85
N ASP A 71 -7.02 -17.31 -10.55
CA ASP A 71 -7.92 -17.73 -9.48
C ASP A 71 -7.35 -17.41 -8.11
N LEU A 72 -8.22 -16.93 -7.21
CA LEU A 72 -7.92 -16.59 -5.83
C LEU A 72 -8.89 -17.33 -4.90
N SER A 73 -8.38 -18.01 -3.87
CA SER A 73 -9.23 -18.74 -2.92
C SER A 73 -10.04 -17.81 -2.00
N PHE A 74 -9.66 -16.54 -1.92
CA PHE A 74 -10.44 -15.42 -1.40
C PHE A 74 -9.93 -14.07 -1.98
N PRO A 75 -10.75 -12.98 -2.03
CA PRO A 75 -10.43 -11.66 -2.65
C PRO A 75 -9.29 -10.85 -1.99
N VAL A 76 -8.12 -11.47 -1.80
CA VAL A 76 -6.88 -10.84 -1.34
C VAL A 76 -5.73 -11.18 -2.29
N MET A 77 -4.83 -10.24 -2.50
CA MET A 77 -3.58 -10.40 -3.25
C MET A 77 -2.41 -9.86 -2.42
N ILE A 78 -1.21 -10.41 -2.61
CA ILE A 78 0.00 -9.78 -2.06
C ILE A 78 0.34 -8.54 -2.92
N SER A 79 0.38 -7.36 -2.30
CA SER A 79 0.75 -6.10 -2.96
C SER A 79 2.27 -6.05 -3.20
N PRO A 80 2.76 -5.56 -4.35
CA PRO A 80 4.20 -5.45 -4.61
C PRO A 80 4.88 -4.46 -3.67
N THR A 81 5.83 -4.95 -2.88
CA THR A 81 6.75 -4.10 -2.10
C THR A 81 8.18 -4.64 -2.22
N GLY A 82 9.16 -3.78 -2.54
CA GLY A 82 10.57 -4.12 -2.35
C GLY A 82 10.96 -3.97 -0.88
N VAL A 83 11.44 -5.04 -0.24
CA VAL A 83 11.67 -5.07 1.22
C VAL A 83 12.93 -5.83 1.63
N GLN A 84 14.05 -5.11 1.57
CA GLN A 84 15.36 -5.57 2.00
C GLN A 84 15.37 -5.93 3.51
N ALA A 85 16.21 -6.89 3.89
CA ALA A 85 16.55 -7.23 5.29
C ALA A 85 15.43 -7.70 6.25
N VAL A 86 14.16 -7.87 5.83
CA VAL A 86 13.07 -8.30 6.75
C VAL A 86 13.23 -9.76 7.21
N HIS A 87 13.50 -10.65 6.27
CA HIS A 87 13.65 -12.09 6.47
C HIS A 87 14.62 -12.65 5.42
N PRO A 88 15.49 -13.64 5.71
CA PRO A 88 16.52 -14.09 4.75
C PRO A 88 15.98 -14.60 3.41
N ASP A 89 14.80 -15.22 3.43
CA ASP A 89 14.09 -15.70 2.24
C ASP A 89 13.25 -14.63 1.53
N GLY A 90 13.08 -13.45 2.15
CA GLY A 90 12.38 -12.30 1.57
C GLY A 90 11.06 -12.65 0.88
N GLU A 91 10.93 -12.18 -0.35
CA GLU A 91 9.79 -12.33 -1.23
C GLU A 91 9.48 -13.80 -1.60
N VAL A 92 10.46 -14.71 -1.58
CA VAL A 92 10.24 -16.16 -1.84
C VAL A 92 9.45 -16.83 -0.71
N ALA A 93 9.64 -16.40 0.55
CA ALA A 93 8.79 -16.87 1.65
C ALA A 93 7.36 -16.31 1.57
N VAL A 94 7.18 -15.12 1.00
CA VAL A 94 5.85 -14.53 0.75
C VAL A 94 5.15 -15.28 -0.38
N ALA A 95 5.87 -15.59 -1.46
CA ALA A 95 5.37 -16.36 -2.59
C ALA A 95 4.85 -17.74 -2.16
N ARG A 96 5.65 -18.50 -1.41
CA ARG A 96 5.24 -19.82 -0.86
C ARG A 96 3.99 -19.72 0.03
N ALA A 97 3.93 -18.73 0.91
CA ALA A 97 2.77 -18.53 1.78
C ALA A 97 1.49 -18.20 1.00
N ALA A 98 1.60 -17.38 -0.05
CA ALA A 98 0.49 -17.03 -0.93
C ALA A 98 0.04 -18.25 -1.77
N ALA A 99 0.98 -19.00 -2.37
CA ALA A 99 0.69 -20.24 -3.09
C ALA A 99 0.02 -21.29 -2.18
N ASN A 100 0.52 -21.47 -0.95
CA ASN A 100 -0.05 -22.33 0.10
C ASN A 100 -1.47 -21.94 0.56
N ARG A 101 -2.01 -20.81 0.08
CA ARG A 101 -3.39 -20.37 0.32
C ARG A 101 -4.15 -20.06 -0.97
N GLY A 102 -3.61 -20.38 -2.15
CA GLY A 102 -4.24 -20.08 -3.44
C GLY A 102 -4.42 -18.58 -3.66
N ILE A 103 -3.35 -17.79 -3.46
CA ILE A 103 -3.34 -16.33 -3.56
C ILE A 103 -2.23 -15.88 -4.52
N SER A 104 -2.55 -14.95 -5.43
CA SER A 104 -1.58 -14.36 -6.36
C SER A 104 -0.63 -13.39 -5.66
N MET A 105 0.56 -13.21 -6.23
CA MET A 105 1.55 -12.27 -5.71
C MET A 105 1.99 -11.22 -6.72
N GLY A 106 1.85 -9.94 -6.38
CA GLY A 106 2.62 -8.88 -7.02
C GLY A 106 4.06 -8.87 -6.50
N LEU A 107 5.04 -9.10 -7.38
CA LEU A 107 6.47 -8.94 -7.08
C LEU A 107 6.94 -7.57 -7.54
N SER A 108 7.60 -6.79 -6.68
CA SER A 108 8.19 -5.51 -7.09
C SER A 108 9.48 -5.66 -7.90
N SER A 109 9.70 -4.80 -8.89
CA SER A 109 10.99 -4.65 -9.56
C SER A 109 12.12 -4.24 -8.61
N PHE A 110 11.79 -3.68 -7.43
CA PHE A 110 12.75 -3.34 -6.36
C PHE A 110 12.85 -4.42 -5.25
N ALA A 111 12.32 -5.63 -5.49
CA ALA A 111 12.37 -6.77 -4.57
C ALA A 111 13.79 -7.32 -4.36
N SER A 112 14.04 -7.90 -3.18
CA SER A 112 15.33 -8.48 -2.78
C SER A 112 15.61 -9.90 -3.32
N LYS A 113 14.76 -10.40 -4.23
CA LYS A 113 14.85 -11.74 -4.81
C LYS A 113 14.65 -11.72 -6.32
N PRO A 114 15.40 -12.55 -7.08
CA PRO A 114 15.17 -12.73 -8.51
C PRO A 114 13.72 -13.16 -8.81
N VAL A 115 13.13 -12.60 -9.87
CA VAL A 115 11.79 -12.96 -10.34
C VAL A 115 11.66 -14.47 -10.59
N GLU A 116 12.72 -15.12 -11.04
CA GLU A 116 12.82 -16.56 -11.29
C GLU A 116 12.65 -17.41 -10.01
N GLU A 117 13.16 -16.96 -8.86
CA GLU A 117 12.96 -17.68 -7.58
C GLU A 117 11.52 -17.52 -7.08
N VAL A 118 10.88 -16.39 -7.40
CA VAL A 118 9.54 -16.03 -6.93
C VAL A 118 8.46 -16.70 -7.76
N THR A 119 8.58 -16.71 -9.09
CA THR A 119 7.63 -17.40 -9.98
C THR A 119 7.69 -18.93 -9.80
N ALA A 120 8.88 -19.49 -9.55
CA ALA A 120 9.04 -20.90 -9.16
C ALA A 120 8.42 -21.23 -7.80
N ALA A 121 8.27 -20.24 -6.91
CA ALA A 121 7.63 -20.39 -5.60
C ALA A 121 6.12 -20.09 -5.60
N ASN A 122 5.63 -19.30 -6.56
CA ASN A 122 4.21 -19.06 -6.81
C ASN A 122 3.97 -18.82 -8.32
N PRO A 123 3.34 -19.77 -9.04
CA PRO A 123 3.08 -19.61 -10.48
C PRO A 123 2.04 -18.52 -10.78
N ASN A 124 1.26 -18.07 -9.79
CA ASN A 124 0.31 -16.96 -9.91
C ASN A 124 0.97 -15.62 -9.51
N THR A 125 2.18 -15.38 -10.02
CA THR A 125 2.94 -14.15 -9.80
C THR A 125 2.69 -13.13 -10.91
N LEU A 126 2.33 -11.91 -10.53
CA LEU A 126 2.31 -10.70 -11.35
C LEU A 126 3.60 -9.92 -11.12
N TYR A 127 4.21 -9.35 -12.16
CA TYR A 127 5.42 -8.55 -12.02
C TYR A 127 5.08 -7.05 -12.02
N GLN A 128 5.41 -6.35 -10.93
CA GLN A 128 5.27 -4.91 -10.83
C GLN A 128 6.54 -4.22 -11.32
N MET A 129 6.38 -3.26 -12.23
CA MET A 129 7.47 -2.44 -12.73
C MET A 129 7.20 -0.96 -12.46
N TYR A 130 8.26 -0.23 -12.12
CA TYR A 130 8.27 1.24 -12.08
C TYR A 130 8.74 1.80 -13.42
N TRP A 131 8.29 3.00 -13.76
CA TRP A 131 8.81 3.76 -14.89
C TRP A 131 10.19 4.32 -14.55
N THR A 132 11.25 3.53 -14.81
CA THR A 132 12.63 3.85 -14.43
C THR A 132 13.62 3.37 -15.49
N GLY A 133 14.63 4.18 -15.81
CA GLY A 133 15.60 3.90 -16.86
C GLY A 133 15.04 4.13 -18.28
N THR A 134 15.68 3.54 -19.30
CA THR A 134 15.26 3.71 -20.69
C THR A 134 14.15 2.73 -21.11
N ARG A 135 13.52 2.97 -22.27
CA ARG A 135 12.53 2.04 -22.84
C ARG A 135 13.13 0.66 -23.12
N GLU A 136 14.39 0.57 -23.53
CA GLU A 136 15.12 -0.67 -23.76
C GLU A 136 15.35 -1.46 -22.46
N ALA A 137 15.70 -0.76 -21.37
CA ALA A 137 15.81 -1.37 -20.04
C ALA A 137 14.44 -1.87 -19.54
N MET A 138 13.37 -1.12 -19.78
CA MET A 138 12.00 -1.55 -19.44
C MET A 138 11.54 -2.75 -20.27
N ILE A 139 11.84 -2.81 -21.58
CA ILE A 139 11.62 -4.00 -22.41
C ILE A 139 12.40 -5.19 -21.85
N GLN A 140 13.70 -5.06 -21.55
CA GLN A 140 14.53 -6.13 -20.99
C GLN A 140 13.93 -6.70 -19.70
N ARG A 141 13.46 -5.83 -18.80
CA ARG A 141 12.83 -6.21 -17.53
C ARG A 141 11.48 -6.91 -17.74
N MET A 142 10.67 -6.47 -18.71
CA MET A 142 9.42 -7.15 -19.11
C MET A 142 9.67 -8.52 -19.73
N GLU A 143 10.62 -8.65 -20.67
CA GLU A 143 11.01 -9.93 -21.28
C GLU A 143 11.51 -10.92 -20.22
N ARG A 144 12.36 -10.47 -19.30
CA ARG A 144 12.85 -11.30 -18.19
C ARG A 144 11.71 -11.80 -17.32
N ALA A 145 10.77 -10.94 -16.93
CA ALA A 145 9.62 -11.34 -16.12
C ALA A 145 8.70 -12.33 -16.84
N ARG A 146 8.46 -12.12 -18.15
CA ARG A 146 7.67 -13.06 -18.98
C ARG A 146 8.36 -14.41 -19.12
N ALA A 147 9.67 -14.43 -19.40
CA ALA A 147 10.47 -15.65 -19.50
C ALA A 147 10.56 -16.42 -18.16
N ALA A 148 10.56 -15.70 -17.04
CA ALA A 148 10.45 -16.28 -15.70
C ALA A 148 9.06 -16.85 -15.39
N GLY A 149 8.04 -16.59 -16.22
CA GLY A 149 6.69 -17.12 -16.07
C GLY A 149 5.68 -16.20 -15.36
N ALA A 150 5.98 -14.91 -15.19
CA ALA A 150 5.04 -13.94 -14.63
C ALA A 150 3.80 -13.80 -15.53
N LYS A 151 2.61 -13.74 -14.91
CA LYS A 151 1.31 -13.88 -15.59
C LYS A 151 0.70 -12.58 -16.08
N GLY A 152 1.16 -11.45 -15.55
CA GLY A 152 0.69 -10.12 -15.89
C GLY A 152 1.64 -9.06 -15.34
N LEU A 153 1.52 -7.83 -15.85
CA LEU A 153 2.30 -6.68 -15.40
C LEU A 153 1.46 -5.76 -14.51
N ILE A 154 2.10 -5.14 -13.51
CA ILE A 154 1.54 -4.03 -12.75
C ILE A 154 2.42 -2.79 -12.98
N ALA A 155 1.98 -1.84 -13.78
CA ALA A 155 2.64 -0.55 -13.91
C ALA A 155 2.27 0.33 -12.72
N THR A 156 3.24 0.83 -11.94
CA THR A 156 2.96 1.64 -10.74
C THR A 156 3.48 3.06 -10.91
N LEU A 157 2.56 4.03 -11.00
CA LEU A 157 2.85 5.41 -11.44
C LEU A 157 2.42 6.50 -10.42
N ASP A 158 1.98 6.12 -9.21
CA ASP A 158 1.47 7.04 -8.17
C ASP A 158 2.52 7.96 -7.49
N TRP A 159 3.72 8.12 -8.06
CA TRP A 159 4.89 8.62 -7.32
C TRP A 159 5.11 10.12 -7.40
N SER A 160 4.92 10.76 -6.24
CA SER A 160 5.36 12.11 -5.90
C SER A 160 6.43 12.01 -4.82
N PHE A 161 7.63 12.52 -5.09
CA PHE A 161 8.78 12.31 -4.22
C PHE A 161 8.81 13.34 -3.06
N SER A 162 8.34 12.93 -1.88
CA SER A 162 8.59 13.63 -0.61
C SER A 162 9.35 12.70 0.35
N ASN A 163 10.61 13.03 0.65
CA ASN A 163 11.50 12.20 1.47
C ASN A 163 11.42 12.52 2.99
N GLY A 164 10.65 13.54 3.35
CA GLY A 164 10.44 13.99 4.74
C GLY A 164 9.23 13.33 5.39
N ARG A 165 9.32 13.00 6.67
CA ARG A 165 8.23 12.46 7.49
C ARG A 165 8.48 12.72 8.98
N ASP A 166 7.44 13.06 9.74
CA ASP A 166 7.56 13.59 11.11
C ASP A 166 8.16 12.59 12.13
N TRP A 167 8.08 11.28 11.86
CA TRP A 167 8.69 10.22 12.68
C TRP A 167 10.12 9.84 12.26
N GLY A 168 10.71 10.55 11.28
CA GLY A 168 12.09 10.39 10.84
C GLY A 168 12.32 9.22 9.87
N SER A 169 13.17 9.46 8.86
CA SER A 169 13.53 8.47 7.84
C SER A 169 14.60 7.49 8.34
N PRO A 170 14.57 6.20 7.92
CA PRO A 170 15.46 5.19 8.47
C PRO A 170 16.86 5.32 7.88
N SER A 171 17.91 5.21 8.70
CA SER A 171 19.26 5.02 8.16
C SER A 171 19.38 3.58 7.67
N ILE A 172 19.35 3.39 6.35
CA ILE A 172 19.61 2.12 5.66
C ILE A 172 21.03 2.22 5.08
N PRO A 173 21.89 1.21 5.24
CA PRO A 173 23.20 1.21 4.59
C PRO A 173 23.09 0.84 3.10
N GLU A 174 24.01 1.34 2.28
CA GLU A 174 24.11 0.98 0.85
C GLU A 174 24.71 -0.42 0.65
N LYS A 175 25.63 -0.83 1.54
CA LYS A 175 26.34 -2.12 1.51
C LYS A 175 26.69 -2.58 2.92
N LEU A 176 26.87 -3.89 3.12
CA LEU A 176 27.28 -4.47 4.40
C LEU A 176 28.78 -4.79 4.41
N ASP A 177 29.61 -3.76 4.58
CA ASP A 177 31.03 -3.94 4.93
C ASP A 177 31.23 -3.97 6.47
N LEU A 178 32.43 -4.38 6.92
CA LEU A 178 32.74 -4.51 8.35
C LEU A 178 32.58 -3.18 9.11
N LYS A 179 32.94 -2.05 8.47
CA LYS A 179 32.77 -0.69 9.00
C LYS A 179 31.29 -0.38 9.26
N THR A 180 30.43 -0.80 8.33
CA THR A 180 28.97 -0.68 8.42
C THR A 180 28.40 -1.60 9.48
N MET A 181 28.85 -2.85 9.57
CA MET A 181 28.44 -3.79 10.62
C MET A 181 28.75 -3.24 12.02
N VAL A 182 29.93 -2.65 12.24
CA VAL A 182 30.28 -1.97 13.50
C VAL A 182 29.40 -0.75 13.75
N LYS A 183 29.17 0.11 12.74
CA LYS A 183 28.28 1.29 12.84
C LYS A 183 26.85 0.91 13.21
N PHE A 184 26.32 -0.18 12.66
CA PHE A 184 24.94 -0.61 12.86
C PHE A 184 24.73 -1.58 14.04
N ALA A 185 25.79 -2.16 14.62
CA ALA A 185 25.69 -3.09 15.74
C ALA A 185 24.77 -2.61 16.90
N PRO A 186 24.78 -1.34 17.35
CA PRO A 186 23.85 -0.86 18.38
C PRO A 186 22.36 -0.94 18.01
N ASN A 187 22.02 -0.87 16.72
CA ASN A 187 20.65 -1.00 16.22
C ASN A 187 20.21 -2.45 16.00
N VAL A 188 21.14 -3.41 16.03
CA VAL A 188 20.90 -4.81 15.62
C VAL A 188 21.09 -5.79 16.77
N LEU A 189 22.08 -5.58 17.66
CA LEU A 189 22.32 -6.41 18.84
C LEU A 189 21.10 -6.55 19.78
N PRO A 190 20.21 -5.55 19.97
CA PRO A 190 18.98 -5.72 20.75
C PRO A 190 17.95 -6.69 20.14
N HIS A 191 18.17 -7.18 18.92
CA HIS A 191 17.22 -7.97 18.13
C HIS A 191 17.76 -9.39 17.81
N PRO A 192 18.01 -10.23 18.84
CA PRO A 192 18.66 -11.53 18.66
C PRO A 192 17.86 -12.50 17.77
N ALA A 193 16.53 -12.40 17.74
CA ALA A 193 15.70 -13.23 16.86
C ALA A 193 15.97 -12.96 15.36
N TRP A 194 16.24 -11.72 14.98
CA TRP A 194 16.61 -11.34 13.62
C TRP A 194 18.03 -11.81 13.28
N LEU A 195 18.99 -11.57 14.19
CA LEU A 195 20.37 -12.04 14.04
C LEU A 195 20.44 -13.56 13.86
N LEU A 196 19.71 -14.33 14.69
CA LEU A 196 19.67 -15.79 14.61
C LEU A 196 19.06 -16.30 13.30
N ARG A 197 18.06 -15.61 12.72
CA ARG A 197 17.50 -15.98 11.40
C ARG A 197 18.55 -15.82 10.29
N PHE A 198 19.22 -14.67 10.21
CA PHE A 198 20.26 -14.46 9.20
C PHE A 198 21.44 -15.42 9.39
N ALA A 199 21.94 -15.58 10.62
CA ALA A 199 23.01 -16.53 10.95
C ALA A 199 22.66 -17.99 10.61
N ALA A 200 21.45 -18.47 10.99
CA ALA A 200 20.99 -19.82 10.66
C ALA A 200 20.88 -20.03 9.13
N SER A 201 20.46 -19.00 8.39
CA SER A 201 20.40 -19.04 6.93
C SER A 201 21.76 -18.93 6.22
N ARG A 202 22.84 -18.66 6.97
CA ARG A 202 24.21 -18.40 6.46
C ARG A 202 24.32 -17.30 5.41
N ARG A 203 23.34 -16.38 5.34
CA ARG A 203 23.30 -15.22 4.44
C ARG A 203 23.38 -13.94 5.23
N LEU A 204 23.98 -12.91 4.63
CA LEU A 204 23.78 -11.52 5.05
C LEU A 204 22.50 -10.97 4.37
N PRO A 205 21.88 -9.90 4.90
CA PRO A 205 20.85 -9.17 4.18
C PRO A 205 21.34 -8.66 2.82
N ASP A 206 20.62 -9.00 1.76
CA ASP A 206 20.77 -8.34 0.46
C ASP A 206 20.06 -6.98 0.51
N LEU A 207 20.74 -5.96 -0.03
CA LEU A 207 20.31 -4.56 -0.05
C LEU A 207 20.16 -4.03 -1.50
N THR A 208 20.21 -4.93 -2.49
CA THR A 208 20.09 -4.63 -3.93
C THR A 208 18.68 -4.84 -4.47
N ALA A 209 18.50 -4.49 -5.75
CA ALA A 209 17.29 -4.72 -6.55
C ALA A 209 17.64 -5.58 -7.79
N PRO A 210 17.87 -6.90 -7.64
CA PRO A 210 18.36 -7.79 -8.70
C PRO A 210 17.46 -7.90 -9.94
N ASN A 211 16.22 -7.42 -9.91
CA ASN A 211 15.28 -7.48 -11.05
C ASN A 211 15.40 -6.30 -12.03
N LEU A 212 16.24 -5.30 -11.73
CA LEU A 212 16.45 -4.13 -12.59
C LEU A 212 17.53 -4.32 -13.67
N GLN A 213 18.20 -5.48 -13.66
CA GLN A 213 19.29 -5.84 -14.57
C GLN A 213 18.99 -7.18 -15.28
N PRO A 214 19.75 -7.53 -16.33
CA PRO A 214 19.79 -8.89 -16.86
C PRO A 214 20.27 -9.91 -15.80
N PRO A 215 19.91 -11.20 -15.92
CA PRO A 215 20.44 -12.25 -15.06
C PRO A 215 21.98 -12.27 -15.09
N GLY A 216 22.62 -12.20 -13.91
CA GLY A 216 24.07 -12.13 -13.77
C GLY A 216 24.69 -10.74 -13.92
N GLY A 217 23.91 -9.68 -14.18
CA GLY A 217 24.37 -8.29 -14.12
C GLY A 217 24.57 -7.79 -12.69
N GLU A 218 25.36 -6.72 -12.52
CA GLU A 218 25.59 -6.10 -11.20
C GLU A 218 24.32 -5.36 -10.72
N ALA A 219 23.64 -5.94 -9.73
CA ALA A 219 22.40 -5.41 -9.21
C ALA A 219 22.60 -4.07 -8.48
N PRO A 220 21.86 -3.00 -8.82
CA PRO A 220 21.97 -1.72 -8.13
C PRO A 220 21.50 -1.85 -6.67
N THR A 221 22.06 -1.04 -5.77
CA THR A 221 21.53 -0.87 -4.42
C THR A 221 20.11 -0.29 -4.47
N PHE A 222 19.30 -0.50 -3.43
CA PHE A 222 17.95 0.09 -3.36
C PHE A 222 17.95 1.62 -3.58
N PHE A 223 18.97 2.33 -3.08
CA PHE A 223 19.09 3.78 -3.31
C PHE A 223 19.55 4.12 -4.74
N GLY A 224 20.40 3.32 -5.37
CA GLY A 224 20.76 3.50 -6.79
C GLY A 224 19.54 3.33 -7.70
N ALA A 225 18.73 2.30 -7.43
CA ALA A 225 17.45 2.06 -8.10
C ALA A 225 16.45 3.22 -7.91
N TYR A 226 16.31 3.71 -6.68
CA TYR A 226 15.45 4.84 -6.36
C TYR A 226 15.94 6.16 -7.01
N TYR A 227 17.25 6.34 -7.16
CA TYR A 227 17.84 7.52 -7.80
C TYR A 227 17.71 7.50 -9.32
N GLU A 228 17.92 6.35 -9.99
CA GLU A 228 17.60 6.16 -11.43
C GLU A 228 16.16 6.60 -11.70
N TRP A 229 15.24 6.16 -10.84
CA TRP A 229 13.82 6.44 -10.96
C TRP A 229 13.47 7.91 -10.72
N MET A 230 14.01 8.54 -9.66
CA MET A 230 13.84 9.97 -9.41
C MET A 230 14.36 10.86 -10.56
N GLN A 231 15.31 10.37 -11.36
CA GLN A 231 15.84 11.06 -12.53
C GLN A 231 15.17 10.67 -13.85
N THR A 232 14.33 9.63 -13.87
CA THR A 232 13.64 9.19 -15.08
C THR A 232 12.50 10.17 -15.41
N PRO A 233 12.42 10.73 -16.63
CA PRO A 233 11.32 11.61 -17.02
C PRO A 233 9.95 10.94 -16.83
N PRO A 234 8.96 11.60 -16.19
CA PRO A 234 7.64 11.00 -15.96
C PRO A 234 6.95 10.54 -17.26
N PRO A 235 6.18 9.44 -17.22
CA PRO A 235 5.52 8.90 -18.41
C PRO A 235 4.32 9.75 -18.85
N SER A 236 4.08 9.75 -20.16
CA SER A 236 2.80 10.15 -20.75
C SER A 236 1.77 9.01 -20.70
N TRP A 237 0.55 9.25 -21.18
CA TRP A 237 -0.44 8.17 -21.33
C TRP A 237 -0.15 7.28 -22.55
N ASP A 238 0.51 7.82 -23.58
CA ASP A 238 1.03 7.07 -24.72
C ASP A 238 2.12 6.08 -24.26
N ASP A 239 2.90 6.42 -23.22
CA ASP A 239 3.83 5.50 -22.55
C ASP A 239 3.10 4.37 -21.81
N VAL A 240 1.94 4.63 -21.20
CA VAL A 240 1.10 3.58 -20.56
C VAL A 240 0.57 2.61 -21.62
N GLN A 241 0.05 3.12 -22.73
CA GLN A 241 -0.37 2.28 -23.87
C GLN A 241 0.81 1.48 -24.41
N TRP A 242 1.97 2.12 -24.64
CA TRP A 242 3.19 1.45 -25.08
C TRP A 242 3.62 0.32 -24.13
N MET A 243 3.63 0.55 -22.80
CA MET A 243 3.92 -0.50 -21.82
C MET A 243 2.95 -1.68 -21.92
N ARG A 244 1.65 -1.42 -22.11
CA ARG A 244 0.62 -2.45 -22.25
C ARG A 244 0.79 -3.25 -23.54
N GLU A 245 1.15 -2.59 -24.63
CA GLU A 245 1.47 -3.23 -25.92
C GLU A 245 2.77 -4.05 -25.88
N GLN A 246 3.84 -3.54 -25.27
CA GLN A 246 5.09 -4.30 -25.07
C GLN A 246 4.89 -5.50 -24.14
N TRP A 247 3.99 -5.41 -23.16
CA TRP A 247 3.67 -6.55 -22.30
C TRP A 247 2.81 -7.61 -23.00
N GLY A 248 1.83 -7.22 -23.82
CA GLY A 248 1.07 -8.14 -24.67
C GLY A 248 0.18 -9.15 -23.92
N GLY A 249 -0.23 -8.84 -22.69
CA GLY A 249 -1.02 -9.72 -21.82
C GLY A 249 -1.73 -8.94 -20.71
N PRO A 250 -2.21 -9.62 -19.64
CA PRO A 250 -2.91 -8.97 -18.53
C PRO A 250 -2.07 -7.86 -17.90
N PHE A 251 -2.64 -6.66 -17.80
CA PHE A 251 -1.93 -5.44 -17.43
C PHE A 251 -2.77 -4.60 -16.45
N MET A 252 -2.20 -4.28 -15.30
CA MET A 252 -2.80 -3.43 -14.27
C MET A 252 -2.09 -2.08 -14.19
N LEU A 253 -2.83 -0.98 -14.21
CA LEU A 253 -2.29 0.33 -13.82
C LEU A 253 -2.58 0.59 -12.32
N LYS A 254 -1.53 0.74 -11.53
CA LYS A 254 -1.59 0.99 -10.08
C LYS A 254 -1.26 2.44 -9.76
N GLY A 255 -2.16 3.05 -8.98
CA GLY A 255 -2.01 4.44 -8.52
C GLY A 255 -3.23 5.32 -8.71
N ILE A 256 -4.36 4.74 -9.16
CA ILE A 256 -5.54 5.51 -9.51
C ILE A 256 -6.23 6.02 -8.24
N THR A 257 -6.46 7.32 -8.16
CA THR A 257 -7.27 7.95 -7.10
C THR A 257 -8.34 8.88 -7.66
N ARG A 258 -8.47 8.96 -8.99
CA ARG A 258 -9.32 9.91 -9.72
C ARG A 258 -10.10 9.24 -10.86
N VAL A 259 -11.24 9.82 -11.19
CA VAL A 259 -12.18 9.39 -12.24
C VAL A 259 -11.64 9.67 -13.66
N ASP A 260 -10.95 10.80 -13.87
CA ASP A 260 -10.32 11.12 -15.14
C ASP A 260 -9.15 10.16 -15.46
N ASP A 261 -8.25 9.93 -14.50
CA ASP A 261 -7.17 8.94 -14.66
C ASP A 261 -7.71 7.50 -14.83
N ALA A 262 -8.80 7.15 -14.14
CA ALA A 262 -9.45 5.84 -14.30
C ALA A 262 -9.97 5.63 -15.73
N ARG A 263 -10.61 6.64 -16.33
CA ARG A 263 -11.08 6.60 -17.73
C ARG A 263 -9.91 6.50 -18.71
N ARG A 264 -8.86 7.31 -18.52
CA ARG A 264 -7.66 7.25 -19.38
C ARG A 264 -6.91 5.91 -19.30
N ALA A 265 -7.03 5.18 -18.19
CA ALA A 265 -6.54 3.81 -18.09
C ALA A 265 -7.34 2.83 -18.96
N VAL A 266 -8.67 2.96 -19.00
CA VAL A 266 -9.53 2.22 -19.93
C VAL A 266 -9.20 2.57 -21.38
N ASP A 267 -9.02 3.86 -21.70
CA ASP A 267 -8.65 4.33 -23.05
C ASP A 267 -7.29 3.74 -23.51
N ALA A 268 -6.31 3.63 -22.61
CA ALA A 268 -5.02 2.97 -22.87
C ALA A 268 -5.13 1.43 -23.00
N GLY A 269 -6.30 0.85 -22.72
CA GLY A 269 -6.58 -0.59 -22.84
C GLY A 269 -5.90 -1.45 -21.77
N VAL A 270 -5.79 -0.96 -20.53
CA VAL A 270 -5.40 -1.82 -19.39
C VAL A 270 -6.48 -2.88 -19.15
N THR A 271 -6.15 -4.01 -18.53
CA THR A 271 -7.16 -5.02 -18.14
C THR A 271 -7.67 -4.83 -16.72
N ALA A 272 -6.92 -4.13 -15.88
CA ALA A 272 -7.26 -3.84 -14.50
C ALA A 272 -6.71 -2.48 -14.02
N ILE A 273 -7.30 -1.93 -12.96
CA ILE A 273 -6.77 -0.77 -12.24
C ILE A 273 -6.69 -1.06 -10.74
N SER A 274 -5.65 -0.53 -10.09
CA SER A 274 -5.51 -0.56 -8.63
C SER A 274 -5.70 0.83 -8.04
N VAL A 275 -6.78 0.97 -7.26
CA VAL A 275 -7.09 2.15 -6.45
C VAL A 275 -6.09 2.21 -5.30
N SER A 276 -5.14 3.13 -5.40
CA SER A 276 -3.89 3.12 -4.64
C SER A 276 -3.43 4.55 -4.37
N ASN A 277 -3.21 4.89 -3.10
CA ASN A 277 -2.44 6.06 -2.66
C ASN A 277 -1.04 5.64 -2.16
N HIS A 278 -0.53 4.54 -2.72
CA HIS A 278 0.67 3.82 -2.30
C HIS A 278 0.71 3.50 -0.79
N GLY A 279 -0.45 3.24 -0.20
CA GLY A 279 -0.61 3.08 1.25
C GLY A 279 -0.13 4.28 2.09
N GLY A 280 -0.16 5.50 1.52
CA GLY A 280 0.27 6.75 2.16
C GLY A 280 1.77 7.07 2.08
N ASN A 281 2.51 6.45 1.16
CA ASN A 281 3.96 6.64 1.00
C ASN A 281 4.39 7.80 0.09
N ASN A 282 3.45 8.42 -0.62
CA ASN A 282 3.76 9.35 -1.72
C ASN A 282 3.27 10.77 -1.40
N LEU A 283 2.01 11.11 -1.74
CA LEU A 283 1.41 12.41 -1.42
C LEU A 283 0.62 12.34 -0.10
N ASP A 284 1.04 13.09 0.93
CA ASP A 284 0.25 13.21 2.17
C ASP A 284 -1.03 14.04 1.92
N THR A 285 -2.04 13.89 2.78
CA THR A 285 -3.41 14.43 2.64
C THR A 285 -4.24 13.91 1.46
N THR A 286 -3.72 12.97 0.67
CA THR A 286 -4.52 12.17 -0.27
C THR A 286 -5.61 11.40 0.50
N PRO A 287 -6.88 11.43 0.07
CA PRO A 287 -7.94 10.67 0.73
C PRO A 287 -7.65 9.15 0.78
N ALA A 288 -8.22 8.47 1.77
CA ALA A 288 -8.22 7.01 1.83
C ALA A 288 -8.83 6.39 0.57
N THR A 289 -8.17 5.35 0.05
CA THR A 289 -8.58 4.65 -1.19
C THR A 289 -10.03 4.17 -1.15
N ILE A 290 -10.49 3.70 0.01
CA ILE A 290 -11.85 3.21 0.24
C ILE A 290 -12.93 4.30 0.09
N ARG A 291 -12.58 5.60 0.23
CA ARG A 291 -13.49 6.74 0.01
C ARG A 291 -13.66 7.07 -1.47
N VAL A 292 -12.61 6.87 -2.29
CA VAL A 292 -12.62 7.18 -3.73
C VAL A 292 -13.07 6.01 -4.59
N LEU A 293 -12.89 4.77 -4.11
CA LEU A 293 -13.25 3.52 -4.80
C LEU A 293 -14.64 3.54 -5.47
N PRO A 294 -15.76 3.93 -4.80
CA PRO A 294 -17.08 3.86 -5.43
C PRO A 294 -17.20 4.76 -6.67
N SER A 295 -16.57 5.93 -6.65
CA SER A 295 -16.56 6.85 -7.80
C SER A 295 -15.75 6.32 -8.97
N ILE A 296 -14.66 5.59 -8.69
CA ILE A 296 -13.79 4.97 -9.69
C ILE A 296 -14.48 3.76 -10.32
N VAL A 297 -15.08 2.87 -9.52
CA VAL A 297 -15.88 1.73 -10.01
C VAL A 297 -17.02 2.22 -10.90
N SER A 298 -17.79 3.21 -10.44
CA SER A 298 -18.89 3.82 -11.21
C SER A 298 -18.42 4.47 -12.52
N ALA A 299 -17.19 4.99 -12.57
CA ALA A 299 -16.62 5.64 -13.75
C ALA A 299 -16.12 4.67 -14.84
N VAL A 300 -15.76 3.44 -14.49
CA VAL A 300 -15.24 2.43 -15.45
C VAL A 300 -16.24 1.31 -15.73
N GLY A 301 -17.14 0.98 -14.80
CA GLY A 301 -18.07 -0.14 -14.93
C GLY A 301 -17.34 -1.47 -15.17
N ASP A 302 -17.95 -2.35 -15.96
CA ASP A 302 -17.42 -3.69 -16.27
C ASP A 302 -16.26 -3.69 -17.30
N GLN A 303 -15.72 -2.52 -17.68
CA GLN A 303 -14.68 -2.41 -18.73
C GLN A 303 -13.31 -2.93 -18.27
N VAL A 304 -12.99 -2.80 -16.98
CA VAL A 304 -11.73 -3.24 -16.37
C VAL A 304 -11.96 -3.72 -14.94
N GLU A 305 -11.17 -4.68 -14.47
CA GLU A 305 -11.23 -5.10 -13.06
C GLU A 305 -10.67 -4.01 -12.14
N VAL A 306 -11.41 -3.66 -11.08
CA VAL A 306 -10.96 -2.71 -10.06
C VAL A 306 -10.49 -3.46 -8.82
N VAL A 307 -9.26 -3.23 -8.36
CA VAL A 307 -8.77 -3.70 -7.05
C VAL A 307 -8.39 -2.51 -6.17
N LEU A 308 -8.30 -2.70 -4.85
CA LEU A 308 -7.94 -1.64 -3.90
C LEU A 308 -6.69 -2.00 -3.08
N ASP A 309 -5.81 -1.04 -2.83
CA ASP A 309 -4.75 -1.10 -1.82
C ASP A 309 -4.89 0.03 -0.78
N GLY A 310 -4.03 0.05 0.25
CA GLY A 310 -4.14 1.00 1.35
C GLY A 310 -5.10 0.53 2.45
N GLY A 311 -4.85 0.94 3.70
CA GLY A 311 -5.74 0.68 4.84
C GLY A 311 -5.81 -0.76 5.37
N VAL A 312 -6.31 -1.71 4.57
CA VAL A 312 -6.75 -3.08 4.92
C VAL A 312 -5.87 -3.81 5.96
N ARG A 313 -6.46 -4.21 7.10
CA ARG A 313 -5.84 -5.04 8.17
C ARG A 313 -6.72 -6.19 8.67
N ARG A 314 -8.00 -6.29 8.29
CA ARG A 314 -8.98 -7.28 8.76
C ARG A 314 -9.81 -7.83 7.60
N GLY A 315 -10.37 -9.03 7.76
CA GLY A 315 -11.29 -9.60 6.75
C GLY A 315 -12.57 -8.78 6.53
N GLY A 316 -13.06 -8.08 7.57
CA GLY A 316 -14.13 -7.10 7.41
C GLY A 316 -13.73 -5.87 6.57
N ASP A 317 -12.45 -5.51 6.54
CA ASP A 317 -11.95 -4.44 5.65
C ASP A 317 -11.94 -4.95 4.19
N VAL A 318 -11.63 -6.23 3.95
CA VAL A 318 -11.75 -6.89 2.64
C VAL A 318 -13.21 -6.88 2.17
N ALA A 319 -14.14 -7.34 3.01
CA ALA A 319 -15.56 -7.41 2.69
C ALA A 319 -16.14 -6.03 2.32
N LYS A 320 -15.77 -4.98 3.07
CA LYS A 320 -16.16 -3.59 2.77
C LYS A 320 -15.67 -3.10 1.42
N ALA A 321 -14.45 -3.44 1.02
CA ALA A 321 -13.94 -3.08 -0.30
C ALA A 321 -14.68 -3.82 -1.43
N VAL A 322 -15.01 -5.11 -1.22
CA VAL A 322 -15.77 -5.91 -2.20
C VAL A 322 -17.20 -5.40 -2.34
N ALA A 323 -17.91 -5.15 -1.23
CA ALA A 323 -19.24 -4.55 -1.19
C ALA A 323 -19.31 -3.12 -1.81
N LEU A 324 -18.16 -2.42 -1.88
CA LEU A 324 -18.00 -1.13 -2.57
C LEU A 324 -17.46 -1.26 -4.01
N GLY A 325 -17.39 -2.47 -4.55
CA GLY A 325 -17.12 -2.75 -5.97
C GLY A 325 -15.69 -3.17 -6.33
N ALA A 326 -14.80 -3.41 -5.36
CA ALA A 326 -13.48 -3.96 -5.66
C ALA A 326 -13.53 -5.49 -5.88
N ARG A 327 -12.98 -5.98 -7.00
CA ARG A 327 -12.84 -7.41 -7.33
C ARG A 327 -11.97 -8.18 -6.31
N ALA A 328 -10.97 -7.51 -5.75
CA ALA A 328 -10.10 -7.97 -4.66
C ALA A 328 -9.39 -6.79 -3.98
N VAL A 329 -8.69 -7.04 -2.86
CA VAL A 329 -7.77 -6.08 -2.24
C VAL A 329 -6.32 -6.56 -2.23
N MET A 330 -5.38 -5.63 -2.34
CA MET A 330 -3.94 -5.89 -2.30
C MET A 330 -3.39 -5.50 -0.91
N ILE A 331 -2.84 -6.46 -0.17
CA ILE A 331 -2.26 -6.21 1.16
C ILE A 331 -0.77 -5.95 1.07
N GLY A 332 -0.28 -4.91 1.76
CA GLY A 332 1.15 -4.58 1.86
C GLY A 332 1.70 -4.84 3.27
N ARG A 333 1.85 -3.77 4.07
CA ARG A 333 2.40 -3.81 5.45
C ARG A 333 1.87 -4.96 6.33
N ALA A 334 0.62 -5.38 6.15
CA ALA A 334 0.02 -6.51 6.87
C ALA A 334 0.84 -7.82 6.72
N TYR A 335 1.14 -8.26 5.49
CA TYR A 335 1.91 -9.50 5.29
C TYR A 335 3.37 -9.33 5.69
N LEU A 336 3.93 -8.13 5.51
CA LEU A 336 5.30 -7.80 5.92
C LEU A 336 5.49 -7.92 7.44
N TRP A 337 4.48 -7.55 8.22
CA TRP A 337 4.48 -7.79 9.67
C TRP A 337 4.34 -9.27 10.02
N GLY A 338 3.60 -10.05 9.22
CA GLY A 338 3.58 -11.51 9.32
C GLY A 338 4.96 -12.14 9.07
N LEU A 339 5.60 -11.79 7.94
CA LEU A 339 6.95 -12.22 7.56
C LEU A 339 7.99 -11.86 8.63
N ALA A 340 7.94 -10.62 9.15
CA ALA A 340 8.79 -10.17 10.24
C ALA A 340 8.51 -10.90 11.57
N ALA A 341 7.24 -11.24 11.84
CA ALA A 341 6.85 -11.95 13.05
C ALA A 341 7.35 -13.40 13.04
N ASN A 342 6.96 -14.22 12.06
CA ASN A 342 7.17 -15.67 12.03
C ASN A 342 7.54 -16.24 10.64
N GLY A 343 8.12 -15.44 9.74
CA GLY A 343 8.54 -15.91 8.41
C GLY A 343 7.34 -16.29 7.52
N GLN A 344 7.50 -17.31 6.67
CA GLN A 344 6.43 -17.82 5.80
C GLN A 344 5.14 -18.12 6.59
N ALA A 345 5.25 -18.85 7.71
CA ALA A 345 4.10 -19.19 8.55
C ALA A 345 3.37 -17.95 9.12
N GLY A 346 4.10 -16.84 9.32
CA GLY A 346 3.48 -15.57 9.71
C GLY A 346 2.76 -14.87 8.55
N VAL A 347 3.20 -15.02 7.30
CA VAL A 347 2.44 -14.55 6.13
C VAL A 347 1.17 -15.38 5.96
N GLU A 348 1.27 -16.71 6.09
CA GLU A 348 0.12 -17.62 6.08
C GLU A 348 -0.90 -17.26 7.17
N ASN A 349 -0.46 -17.05 8.41
CA ASN A 349 -1.32 -16.61 9.53
C ASN A 349 -2.02 -15.26 9.23
N VAL A 350 -1.39 -14.31 8.53
CA VAL A 350 -2.05 -13.06 8.10
C VAL A 350 -3.16 -13.33 7.09
N LEU A 351 -2.90 -14.19 6.10
CA LEU A 351 -3.92 -14.59 5.11
C LEU A 351 -5.09 -15.30 5.79
N ASP A 352 -4.82 -16.20 6.74
CA ASP A 352 -5.84 -16.94 7.50
C ASP A 352 -6.74 -16.02 8.35
N ILE A 353 -6.17 -14.98 8.99
CA ILE A 353 -6.93 -13.94 9.71
C ILE A 353 -7.87 -13.17 8.77
N LEU A 354 -7.37 -12.79 7.59
CA LEU A 354 -8.16 -12.05 6.61
C LEU A 354 -9.28 -12.93 6.04
N ARG A 355 -8.99 -14.19 5.74
CA ARG A 355 -9.97 -15.18 5.29
C ARG A 355 -11.07 -15.40 6.33
N GLY A 356 -10.71 -15.63 7.61
CA GLY A 356 -11.68 -15.85 8.68
C GLY A 356 -12.57 -14.63 8.96
N GLY A 357 -12.01 -13.43 8.93
CA GLY A 357 -12.79 -12.19 9.07
C GLY A 357 -13.71 -11.90 7.87
N LEU A 358 -13.41 -12.44 6.68
CA LEU A 358 -14.24 -12.33 5.49
C LEU A 358 -15.35 -13.39 5.49
N ASP A 359 -15.04 -14.64 5.88
CA ASP A 359 -16.03 -15.71 6.10
C ASP A 359 -17.12 -15.26 7.08
N SER A 360 -16.71 -14.63 8.18
CA SER A 360 -17.62 -14.05 9.17
C SER A 360 -18.43 -12.86 8.65
N ALA A 361 -17.96 -12.12 7.64
CA ALA A 361 -18.68 -11.00 7.05
C ALA A 361 -19.74 -11.50 6.05
N VAL A 362 -19.35 -12.36 5.10
CA VAL A 362 -20.25 -13.03 4.15
C VAL A 362 -21.36 -13.79 4.89
N LEU A 363 -21.01 -14.51 5.96
CA LEU A 363 -22.02 -15.16 6.80
C LEU A 363 -22.93 -14.13 7.49
N GLY A 364 -22.35 -13.10 8.11
CA GLY A 364 -23.08 -12.11 8.90
C GLY A 364 -24.07 -11.26 8.11
N THR A 365 -23.86 -11.09 6.80
CA THR A 365 -24.80 -10.39 5.91
C THR A 365 -25.72 -11.33 5.13
N GLY A 366 -25.83 -12.61 5.52
CA GLY A 366 -26.81 -13.54 4.94
C GLY A 366 -26.35 -14.28 3.67
N HIS A 367 -25.14 -14.01 3.20
CA HIS A 367 -24.67 -14.43 1.88
C HIS A 367 -24.03 -15.82 1.84
N ALA A 368 -24.00 -16.39 0.62
CA ALA A 368 -23.28 -17.62 0.32
C ALA A 368 -22.00 -17.40 -0.50
N SER A 369 -21.78 -16.20 -1.03
CA SER A 369 -20.57 -15.88 -1.78
C SER A 369 -20.12 -14.44 -1.55
N VAL A 370 -18.82 -14.19 -1.68
CA VAL A 370 -18.26 -12.82 -1.79
C VAL A 370 -18.83 -12.05 -2.99
N HIS A 371 -19.34 -12.75 -4.00
CA HIS A 371 -20.02 -12.14 -5.15
C HIS A 371 -21.46 -11.69 -4.87
N GLU A 372 -22.03 -12.02 -3.71
CA GLU A 372 -23.33 -11.49 -3.29
C GLU A 372 -23.19 -10.18 -2.48
N LEU A 373 -21.99 -9.88 -1.95
CA LEU A 373 -21.73 -8.67 -1.14
C LEU A 373 -22.02 -7.38 -1.92
N GLY A 374 -22.72 -6.44 -1.30
CA GLY A 374 -23.15 -5.20 -1.95
C GLY A 374 -23.27 -4.00 -1.02
N ARG A 375 -23.56 -2.83 -1.58
CA ARG A 375 -23.63 -1.56 -0.83
C ARG A 375 -24.64 -1.57 0.30
N ASP A 376 -25.73 -2.32 0.15
CA ASP A 376 -26.82 -2.43 1.13
C ASP A 376 -26.41 -3.24 2.40
N ASP A 377 -25.30 -3.98 2.34
CA ASP A 377 -24.67 -4.61 3.50
C ASP A 377 -24.04 -3.59 4.46
N LEU A 378 -23.86 -2.33 4.02
CA LEU A 378 -23.02 -1.35 4.69
C LEU A 378 -23.83 -0.15 5.21
N ALA A 379 -23.59 0.20 6.47
CA ALA A 379 -23.97 1.51 6.97
C ALA A 379 -22.91 2.53 6.52
N ILE A 380 -23.16 3.19 5.38
CA ILE A 380 -22.26 4.20 4.79
C ILE A 380 -22.65 5.60 5.31
N PRO A 381 -21.75 6.34 6.00
CA PRO A 381 -22.05 7.70 6.45
C PRO A 381 -22.28 8.70 5.31
N VAL A 382 -23.18 9.65 5.51
CA VAL A 382 -23.39 10.76 4.57
C VAL A 382 -22.09 11.54 4.39
N GLY A 383 -21.67 11.71 3.13
CA GLY A 383 -20.41 12.39 2.82
C GLY A 383 -19.14 11.59 3.16
N PHE A 384 -19.22 10.26 3.29
CA PHE A 384 -18.05 9.36 3.36
C PHE A 384 -17.25 9.35 2.05
N GLU A 385 -17.95 9.26 0.92
CA GLU A 385 -17.36 9.08 -0.41
C GLU A 385 -16.73 10.37 -0.96
N ARG A 386 -15.74 10.22 -1.84
CA ARG A 386 -14.97 11.32 -2.44
C ARG A 386 -14.80 11.08 -3.94
N THR A 387 -15.46 11.89 -4.75
CA THR A 387 -15.25 11.90 -6.20
C THR A 387 -14.15 12.89 -6.56
N LEU A 388 -13.05 12.42 -7.14
CA LEU A 388 -11.95 13.27 -7.62
C LEU A 388 -11.86 13.17 -9.14
N GLY A 389 -11.65 14.30 -9.84
CA GLY A 389 -11.42 14.29 -11.30
C GLY A 389 -12.66 14.06 -12.18
N ALA A 390 -13.88 14.36 -11.71
CA ALA A 390 -15.10 14.20 -12.51
C ALA A 390 -15.33 15.28 -13.59
N GLY A 391 -14.56 16.38 -13.57
CA GLY A 391 -14.83 17.56 -14.39
C GLY A 391 -15.94 18.46 -13.81
N ALA A 392 -16.15 19.62 -14.43
CA ALA A 392 -17.12 20.63 -13.95
C ALA A 392 -18.59 20.27 -14.24
N GLU A 393 -18.85 19.23 -15.03
CA GLU A 393 -20.20 18.85 -15.47
C GLU A 393 -20.96 18.00 -14.43
N ALA A 394 -20.28 17.54 -13.37
CA ALA A 394 -20.88 16.68 -12.34
C ALA A 394 -21.70 17.45 -11.28
N ASP A 395 -21.54 18.77 -11.16
CA ASP A 395 -22.08 19.56 -10.03
C ASP A 395 -23.53 20.05 -10.24
N GLY A 396 -24.28 19.39 -11.13
CA GLY A 396 -25.70 19.65 -11.40
C GLY A 396 -26.68 19.14 -10.32
N GLY A 397 -26.19 18.77 -9.14
CA GLY A 397 -26.90 17.96 -8.14
C GLY A 397 -27.10 18.63 -6.78
N VAL A 398 -28.18 19.41 -6.64
CA VAL A 398 -28.77 19.84 -5.34
C VAL A 398 -27.86 20.72 -4.46
N ALA A 399 -27.45 21.87 -4.99
CA ALA A 399 -27.10 23.01 -4.14
C ALA A 399 -28.38 23.58 -3.48
N GLY A 400 -28.64 23.20 -2.22
CA GLY A 400 -29.82 23.66 -1.47
C GLY A 400 -29.81 25.17 -1.23
N THR A 401 -30.81 25.88 -1.78
CA THR A 401 -30.86 27.36 -1.82
C THR A 401 -31.27 28.00 -0.49
N GLY A 402 -30.37 27.96 0.49
CA GLY A 402 -30.47 28.68 1.77
C GLY A 402 -30.23 30.20 1.65
N ALA A 403 -31.03 30.90 0.86
CA ALA A 403 -30.88 32.34 0.63
C ALA A 403 -31.32 33.17 1.85
N VAL A 404 -30.36 33.64 2.65
CA VAL A 404 -30.61 34.57 3.77
C VAL A 404 -30.84 35.99 3.22
N THR A 405 -32.10 36.38 3.06
CA THR A 405 -32.48 37.76 2.72
C THR A 405 -32.52 38.63 3.98
N SER A 406 -31.61 39.60 4.07
CA SER A 406 -31.58 40.58 5.15
C SER A 406 -32.65 41.66 4.95
N ALA A 407 -33.62 41.72 5.87
CA ALA A 407 -34.50 42.88 6.05
C ALA A 407 -34.32 43.40 7.49
N GLY A 408 -34.09 44.71 7.63
CA GLY A 408 -33.78 45.31 8.94
C GLY A 408 -35.02 45.57 9.79
N GLY A 409 -34.87 45.43 11.10
CA GLY A 409 -35.83 45.85 12.12
C GLY A 409 -35.08 46.28 13.38
N ASP A 410 -35.07 47.57 13.66
CA ASP A 410 -34.41 48.15 14.85
C ASP A 410 -35.34 48.07 16.07
N THR A 411 -34.82 47.69 17.24
CA THR A 411 -35.07 48.41 18.52
C THR A 411 -34.33 47.79 19.72
N GLY A 412 -33.53 48.62 20.41
CA GLY A 412 -33.66 48.84 21.86
C GLY A 412 -33.06 47.84 22.88
N ALA A 413 -31.99 48.29 23.56
CA ALA A 413 -31.46 47.81 24.85
C ALA A 413 -30.88 46.37 24.93
N GLY A 414 -29.91 46.07 25.81
CA GLY A 414 -29.13 46.95 26.70
C GLY A 414 -28.27 46.18 27.73
N THR A 415 -27.33 46.89 28.36
CA THR A 415 -26.42 46.44 29.45
C THR A 415 -25.21 45.54 29.11
N THR A 416 -24.08 45.90 29.73
CA THR A 416 -22.79 45.20 29.87
C THR A 416 -22.03 45.87 31.05
N PRO A 417 -20.93 45.30 31.59
CA PRO A 417 -20.48 43.90 31.67
C PRO A 417 -20.36 43.49 33.18
N PRO A 418 -19.44 42.60 33.64
CA PRO A 418 -17.99 42.85 33.59
C PRO A 418 -17.13 41.70 33.03
N THR A 419 -15.96 42.09 32.54
CA THR A 419 -14.87 41.25 32.04
C THR A 419 -14.20 40.39 33.12
N ARG A 420 -13.57 39.28 32.70
CA ARG A 420 -12.48 38.64 33.46
C ARG A 420 -11.33 38.29 32.52
N ALA A 421 -10.10 38.71 32.87
CA ALA A 421 -8.93 38.65 31.99
C ALA A 421 -8.17 37.30 32.08
N PRO A 422 -7.46 36.88 31.01
CA PRO A 422 -6.56 35.73 31.05
C PRO A 422 -5.29 36.04 31.84
N GLN A 423 -4.85 35.10 32.68
CA GLN A 423 -3.59 35.23 33.41
C GLN A 423 -2.38 34.99 32.50
N LYS A 424 -1.40 35.90 32.55
CA LYS A 424 -0.08 35.69 31.97
C LYS A 424 0.78 34.89 32.96
N THR A 425 1.40 33.82 32.50
CA THR A 425 2.59 33.23 33.15
C THR A 425 3.80 33.47 32.28
N SER A 426 4.79 34.20 32.78
CA SER A 426 6.02 34.54 32.06
C SER A 426 7.10 33.46 32.25
N ARG A 427 7.76 33.07 31.17
CA ARG A 427 9.06 32.38 31.21
C ARG A 427 9.99 32.97 30.16
N THR A 428 11.04 33.63 30.63
CA THR A 428 12.02 34.35 29.81
C THR A 428 13.00 33.39 29.15
N PRO A 429 13.21 33.44 27.82
CA PRO A 429 14.33 32.76 27.17
C PRO A 429 15.61 33.59 27.31
N SER A 430 16.75 32.95 27.59
CA SER A 430 18.04 33.65 27.69
C SER A 430 19.26 32.75 27.40
N ARG A 431 19.65 32.65 26.11
CA ARG A 431 20.98 33.09 25.65
C ARG A 431 21.20 32.91 24.13
N THR A 432 21.87 33.90 23.56
CA THR A 432 22.60 33.92 22.27
C THR A 432 23.92 33.13 22.39
N ALA A 433 24.62 32.65 21.34
CA ALA A 433 24.40 32.53 19.89
C ALA A 433 25.12 31.21 19.43
N LYS A 434 25.59 30.91 18.20
CA LYS A 434 25.81 31.59 16.88
C LYS A 434 25.79 30.48 15.78
N PRO A 435 25.63 30.79 14.48
CA PRO A 435 25.60 29.77 13.41
C PRO A 435 27.00 29.33 12.94
N LEU A 436 27.07 28.17 12.30
CA LEU A 436 28.23 27.67 11.54
C LEU A 436 27.87 27.43 10.07
N ALA A 437 28.89 27.43 9.21
CA ALA A 437 28.74 27.76 7.79
C ALA A 437 28.45 26.57 6.84
N LYS A 438 28.11 26.91 5.60
CA LYS A 438 28.29 26.05 4.42
C LYS A 438 29.71 25.46 4.40
N ALA A 439 29.83 24.27 3.82
CA ALA A 439 31.06 23.84 3.17
C ALA A 439 30.72 23.56 1.69
N GLU A 440 31.20 24.43 0.81
CA GLU A 440 31.34 24.12 -0.63
C GLU A 440 32.69 23.41 -0.81
N ALA A 441 32.76 22.43 -1.71
CA ALA A 441 33.94 21.61 -1.94
C ALA A 441 34.38 21.72 -3.40
N GLU A 442 35.57 22.26 -3.61
CA GLU A 442 36.26 22.25 -4.89
C GLU A 442 37.63 21.61 -4.76
N GLN A 443 37.97 20.80 -5.76
CA GLN A 443 39.32 20.46 -6.23
C GLN A 443 40.28 19.75 -5.24
N GLY A 444 40.57 18.49 -5.53
CA GLY A 444 41.49 17.60 -4.80
C GLY A 444 41.51 16.21 -5.43
#